data_AF-A0A1V9G0B5-F1
#
_entry.id   AF-A0A1V9G0B5-F1
#
_cell.length_a   1.000
_cell.length_b   1.000
_cell.length_c   1.000
_cell.angle_alpha   90.00
_cell.angle_beta   90.00
_cell.angle_gamma   90.00
#
_symmetry.space_group_name_H-M   'P 1'
#
loop_
_entity.id
_entity.type
_entity.pdbx_description
1 polymer ?
#
loop_
_entity_poly.entity_id
_entity_poly.type
_entity_poly.pdbx_seq_one_letter_code
_entity_poly.pdbx_strand_id
1 'polypeptide(L)'
;MSFDISSESKVYAIMDPIREKLQRFFAEKSYGNGLVEIFIVFTCRPGNFKVRKRFDKAIRVLSYDVITSFEDVVALPVTEMKRMLIEALNGSVEVILGYHKKINDFDFDSFEKHWDIFFEELN
;
A
#
# COMPACT_ATOMS: atom_id res chain seq x y z
N MET A 1 6.46 -19.57 -20.87
CA MET A 1 5.09 -19.03 -21.02
C MET A 1 4.90 -18.01 -19.92
N SER A 2 5.08 -16.72 -20.20
CA SER A 2 4.78 -15.68 -19.20
C SER A 2 3.26 -15.54 -19.17
N PHE A 3 2.63 -16.33 -18.31
CA PHE A 3 1.25 -16.07 -17.93
C PHE A 3 1.18 -14.63 -17.44
N ASP A 4 0.22 -13.86 -17.95
CA ASP A 4 0.00 -12.50 -17.50
C ASP A 4 -0.68 -12.56 -16.13
N ILE A 5 0.14 -12.87 -15.12
CA ILE A 5 -0.18 -13.01 -13.71
C ILE A 5 -1.02 -11.82 -13.21
N SER A 6 -0.88 -10.65 -13.84
CA SER A 6 -1.66 -9.45 -13.53
C SER A 6 -3.15 -9.61 -13.84
N SER A 7 -3.49 -10.25 -14.97
CA SER A 7 -4.86 -10.46 -15.43
C SER A 7 -5.56 -11.61 -14.68
N GLU A 8 -4.83 -12.68 -14.39
CA GLU A 8 -5.37 -13.87 -13.69
C GLU A 8 -5.58 -13.61 -12.20
N SER A 9 -4.71 -12.85 -11.57
CA SER A 9 -4.81 -12.55 -10.13
C SER A 9 -5.93 -11.57 -9.79
N LYS A 10 -6.47 -10.81 -10.76
CA LYS A 10 -7.50 -9.76 -10.57
C LYS A 10 -7.15 -8.68 -9.53
N VAL A 11 -5.90 -8.65 -9.04
CA VAL A 11 -5.43 -7.72 -8.01
C VAL A 11 -5.62 -6.28 -8.46
N TYR A 12 -5.24 -5.96 -9.71
CA TYR A 12 -5.44 -4.62 -10.27
C TYR A 12 -6.91 -4.21 -10.30
N ALA A 13 -7.81 -5.10 -10.70
CA ALA A 13 -9.25 -4.80 -10.77
C ALA A 13 -9.84 -4.48 -9.38
N ILE A 14 -9.31 -5.08 -8.32
CA ILE A 14 -9.74 -4.82 -6.93
C ILE A 14 -9.07 -3.56 -6.37
N MET A 15 -7.77 -3.37 -6.64
CA MET A 15 -6.98 -2.30 -6.05
C MET A 15 -7.13 -0.96 -6.76
N ASP A 16 -7.48 -0.91 -8.05
CA ASP A 16 -7.62 0.35 -8.79
C ASP A 16 -8.69 1.28 -8.19
N PRO A 17 -9.92 0.81 -7.87
CA PRO A 17 -10.92 1.63 -7.20
C PRO A 17 -10.49 2.09 -5.81
N ILE A 18 -9.73 1.26 -5.07
CA ILE A 18 -9.21 1.60 -3.74
C ILE A 18 -8.12 2.66 -3.86
N ARG A 19 -7.21 2.52 -4.84
CA ARG A 19 -6.16 3.50 -5.16
C ARG A 19 -6.77 4.87 -5.44
N GLU A 20 -7.80 4.93 -6.28
CA GLU A 20 -8.45 6.19 -6.64
C GLU A 20 -9.08 6.86 -5.42
N LYS A 21 -9.76 6.10 -4.55
CA LYS A 21 -10.32 6.62 -3.29
C LYS A 21 -9.22 7.12 -2.35
N LEU A 22 -8.14 6.37 -2.18
CA LEU A 22 -7.02 6.72 -1.33
C LEU A 22 -6.35 8.01 -1.82
N GLN A 23 -6.06 8.09 -3.12
CA GLN A 23 -5.47 9.29 -3.73
C GLN A 23 -6.35 10.52 -3.50
N ARG A 24 -7.66 10.41 -3.71
CA ARG A 24 -8.60 11.52 -3.45
C ARG A 24 -8.63 11.91 -1.97
N PHE A 25 -8.75 10.94 -1.08
CA PHE A 25 -8.84 11.19 0.36
C PHE A 25 -7.58 11.90 0.90
N PHE A 26 -6.39 11.50 0.43
CA PHE A 26 -5.13 12.09 0.88
C PHE A 26 -4.69 13.33 0.10
N ALA A 27 -5.22 13.59 -1.11
CA ALA A 27 -4.80 14.72 -1.96
C ALA A 27 -5.02 16.10 -1.31
N GLU A 28 -6.05 16.24 -0.48
CA GLU A 28 -6.38 17.52 0.16
C GLU A 28 -5.69 17.70 1.52
N LYS A 29 -4.93 16.69 1.97
CA LYS A 29 -4.32 16.66 3.30
C LYS A 29 -2.87 17.09 3.21
N SER A 30 -2.39 17.79 4.24
CA SER A 30 -1.01 18.21 4.38
C SER A 30 -0.43 17.65 5.66
N TYR A 31 0.75 17.02 5.55
CA TYR A 31 1.47 16.41 6.67
C TYR A 31 2.85 17.03 6.85
N GLY A 32 3.11 18.21 6.28
CA GLY A 32 4.45 18.81 6.24
C GLY A 32 5.22 18.45 4.97
N ASN A 33 6.49 18.85 4.90
CA ASN A 33 7.31 18.76 3.68
C ASN A 33 8.33 17.63 3.71
N GLY A 34 8.37 16.83 4.77
CA GLY A 34 9.33 15.75 4.95
C GLY A 34 9.21 14.61 3.95
N LEU A 35 7.99 14.38 3.47
CA LEU A 35 7.61 13.30 2.57
C LEU A 35 6.71 13.87 1.49
N VAL A 36 7.10 13.67 0.24
CA VAL A 36 6.37 14.13 -0.94
C VAL A 36 5.42 13.05 -1.44
N GLU A 37 5.84 11.78 -1.37
CA GLU A 37 5.07 10.69 -1.95
C GLU A 37 5.35 9.35 -1.26
N ILE A 38 4.32 8.52 -1.22
CA ILE A 38 4.39 7.12 -0.77
C ILE A 38 3.99 6.23 -1.95
N PHE A 39 4.94 5.44 -2.45
CA PHE A 39 4.68 4.41 -3.44
C PHE A 39 4.49 3.05 -2.76
N ILE A 40 3.25 2.56 -2.78
CA ILE A 40 2.93 1.20 -2.35
C ILE A 40 2.76 0.35 -3.61
N VAL A 41 3.62 -0.65 -3.78
CA VAL A 41 3.61 -1.52 -4.95
C VAL A 41 3.05 -2.88 -4.57
N PHE A 42 1.87 -3.21 -5.10
CA PHE A 42 1.30 -4.55 -4.97
C PHE A 42 1.94 -5.49 -5.98
N THR A 43 2.52 -6.57 -5.48
CA THR A 43 3.13 -7.61 -6.31
C THR A 43 2.55 -8.95 -5.92
N CYS A 44 1.92 -9.63 -6.88
CA CYS A 44 1.41 -10.98 -6.73
C CYS A 44 2.29 -11.93 -7.55
N ARG A 45 3.08 -12.80 -6.90
CA ARG A 45 4.03 -13.69 -7.58
C ARG A 45 4.24 -14.99 -6.81
N PRO A 46 4.60 -16.10 -7.48
CA PRO A 46 4.94 -17.36 -6.81
C PRO A 46 6.33 -17.30 -6.14
N GLY A 47 6.41 -17.72 -4.87
CA GLY A 47 7.66 -17.82 -4.10
C GLY A 47 7.96 -16.66 -3.15
N ASN A 48 9.04 -16.79 -2.37
CA ASN A 48 9.45 -15.81 -1.38
C ASN A 48 10.29 -14.69 -2.00
N PHE A 49 9.72 -13.50 -2.12
CA PHE A 49 10.43 -12.31 -2.59
C PHE A 49 10.81 -11.39 -1.43
N LYS A 50 11.93 -10.70 -1.59
CA LYS A 50 12.38 -9.69 -0.63
C LYS A 50 11.54 -8.44 -0.77
N VAL A 51 10.81 -8.09 0.29
CA VAL A 51 10.10 -6.81 0.42
C VAL A 51 11.09 -5.66 0.31
N ARG A 52 10.90 -4.76 -0.66
CA ARG A 52 11.65 -3.51 -0.73
C ARG A 52 10.96 -2.48 0.15
N LYS A 53 11.73 -1.90 1.08
CA LYS A 53 11.34 -0.73 1.88
C LYS A 53 12.45 0.30 1.81
N ARG A 54 12.20 1.44 1.16
CA ARG A 54 13.23 2.45 0.89
C ARG A 54 12.65 3.84 1.04
N PHE A 55 13.30 4.67 1.84
CA PHE A 55 13.09 6.11 1.83
C PHE A 55 14.25 6.77 1.09
N ASP A 56 13.94 7.51 0.03
CA ASP A 56 14.89 8.34 -0.68
C ASP A 56 14.78 9.78 -0.19
N LYS A 57 15.79 10.22 0.56
CA LYS A 57 15.80 11.54 1.19
C LYS A 57 15.94 12.68 0.17
N ALA A 58 16.59 12.44 -0.97
CA ALA A 58 16.84 13.49 -1.96
C ALA A 58 15.54 13.93 -2.66
N ILE A 59 14.69 12.95 -2.98
CA ILE A 59 13.38 13.19 -3.61
C ILE A 59 12.22 13.14 -2.61
N ARG A 60 12.49 12.78 -1.34
CA ARG A 60 11.52 12.65 -0.24
C ARG A 60 10.40 11.65 -0.56
N VAL A 61 10.78 10.50 -1.08
CA VAL A 61 9.84 9.45 -1.49
C VAL A 61 10.05 8.20 -0.65
N LEU A 62 8.96 7.65 -0.10
CA LEU A 62 8.96 6.35 0.55
C LEU A 62 8.36 5.31 -0.40
N SER A 63 9.07 4.22 -0.64
CA SER A 63 8.60 3.11 -1.46
C SER A 63 8.54 1.83 -0.63
N TYR A 64 7.43 1.11 -0.74
CA TYR A 64 7.16 -0.14 -0.04
C TYR A 64 6.48 -1.15 -0.96
N ASP A 65 6.97 -2.39 -0.97
CA ASP A 65 6.30 -3.48 -1.67
C ASP A 65 5.34 -4.21 -0.72
N VAL A 66 4.09 -4.40 -1.15
CA VAL A 66 3.17 -5.39 -0.57
C VAL A 66 3.22 -6.63 -1.47
N ILE A 67 3.76 -7.73 -0.94
CA ILE A 67 3.95 -8.97 -1.69
C ILE A 67 2.92 -9.98 -1.23
N THR A 68 2.09 -10.45 -2.15
CA THR A 68 1.14 -11.54 -1.92
C THR A 68 1.53 -12.77 -2.75
N SER A 69 1.23 -13.95 -2.22
CA SER A 69 1.42 -15.20 -2.94
C SER A 69 0.39 -15.33 -4.05
N PHE A 70 0.85 -15.64 -5.26
CA PHE A 70 -0.06 -15.90 -6.38
C PHE A 70 -0.98 -17.09 -6.11
N GLU A 71 -0.43 -18.16 -5.56
CA GLU A 71 -1.16 -19.39 -5.24
C GLU A 71 -2.29 -19.11 -4.23
N ASP A 72 -2.01 -18.29 -3.23
CA ASP A 72 -3.00 -17.91 -2.21
C ASP A 72 -4.07 -17.00 -2.81
N VAL A 73 -3.67 -16.04 -3.66
CA VAL A 73 -4.60 -15.08 -4.27
C VAL A 73 -5.58 -15.78 -5.21
N VAL A 74 -5.13 -16.65 -6.12
CA VAL A 74 -6.02 -17.25 -7.12
C VAL A 74 -6.94 -18.33 -6.55
N ALA A 75 -6.61 -18.90 -5.40
CA ALA A 75 -7.43 -19.88 -4.72
C ALA A 75 -8.65 -19.26 -4.00
N LEU A 76 -8.61 -17.96 -3.73
CA LEU A 76 -9.64 -17.28 -2.93
C LEU A 76 -10.82 -16.78 -3.78
N PRO A 77 -12.06 -16.84 -3.25
CA PRO A 77 -13.17 -16.03 -3.76
C PRO A 77 -12.81 -14.54 -3.80
N VAL A 78 -13.37 -13.80 -4.76
CA VAL A 78 -13.08 -12.36 -4.96
C VAL A 78 -13.31 -11.53 -3.70
N THR A 79 -14.32 -11.85 -2.89
CA THR A 79 -14.61 -11.17 -1.62
C THR A 79 -13.51 -11.36 -0.58
N GLU A 80 -12.98 -12.58 -0.46
CA GLU A 80 -11.89 -12.90 0.47
C GLU A 80 -10.56 -12.34 -0.03
N MET A 81 -10.33 -12.38 -1.33
CA MET A 81 -9.19 -11.74 -1.98
C MET A 81 -9.18 -10.24 -1.70
N LYS A 82 -10.33 -9.56 -1.85
CA LYS A 82 -10.48 -8.14 -1.53
C LYS A 82 -10.13 -7.86 -0.07
N ARG A 83 -10.67 -8.65 0.87
CA ARG A 83 -10.37 -8.49 2.30
C ARG A 83 -8.86 -8.64 2.58
N MET A 84 -8.24 -9.71 2.07
CA MET A 84 -6.80 -9.95 2.23
C MET A 84 -5.95 -8.80 1.66
N LEU A 85 -6.30 -8.27 0.48
CA LEU A 85 -5.56 -7.15 -0.12
C LEU A 85 -5.71 -5.85 0.68
N ILE A 86 -6.90 -5.60 1.24
CA ILE A 86 -7.16 -4.46 2.13
C ILE A 86 -6.37 -4.60 3.43
N GLU A 87 -6.38 -5.76 4.06
CA GLU A 87 -5.60 -6.05 5.26
C GLU A 87 -4.10 -5.87 5.01
N ALA A 88 -3.60 -6.37 3.88
CA ALA A 88 -2.20 -6.21 3.48
C ALA A 88 -1.83 -4.74 3.19
N LEU A 89 -2.75 -3.98 2.58
CA LEU A 89 -2.57 -2.54 2.44
C LEU A 89 -2.54 -1.86 3.81
N ASN A 90 -3.49 -2.17 4.69
CA ASN A 90 -3.59 -1.54 6.00
C ASN A 90 -2.31 -1.77 6.82
N GLY A 91 -1.78 -2.99 6.82
CA GLY A 91 -0.51 -3.32 7.48
C GLY A 91 0.71 -2.58 6.94
N SER A 92 0.63 -1.93 5.76
CA SER A 92 1.73 -1.08 5.27
C SER A 92 1.93 0.19 6.10
N VAL A 93 0.93 0.64 6.86
CA VAL A 93 1.02 1.84 7.70
C VAL A 93 2.11 1.70 8.75
N GLU A 94 2.22 0.55 9.43
CA GLU A 94 3.26 0.31 10.44
C GLU A 94 4.66 0.47 9.86
N VAL A 95 4.85 0.05 8.60
CA VAL A 95 6.12 0.22 7.89
C VAL A 95 6.40 1.69 7.64
N ILE A 96 5.39 2.48 7.24
CA ILE A 96 5.51 3.92 7.01
C ILE A 96 5.86 4.64 8.32
N LEU A 97 5.13 4.38 9.39
CA LEU A 97 5.36 4.96 10.72
C LEU A 97 6.73 4.60 11.29
N GLY A 98 7.27 3.44 10.93
CA GLY A 98 8.64 3.03 11.25
C GLY A 98 9.74 3.96 10.72
N TYR A 99 9.43 4.87 9.79
CA TYR A 99 10.38 5.86 9.25
C TYR A 99 10.35 7.21 10.00
N HIS A 100 9.61 7.36 11.10
CA HIS A 100 9.50 8.63 11.83
C HIS A 100 10.83 9.29 12.21
N LYS A 101 11.86 8.50 12.51
CA LYS A 101 13.21 9.04 12.82
C LYS A 101 14.02 9.48 11.61
N LYS A 102 13.58 9.15 10.39
CA LYS A 102 14.30 9.39 9.13
C LYS A 102 13.69 10.52 8.30
N ILE A 103 12.41 10.81 8.54
CA ILE A 103 11.63 11.79 7.80
C ILE A 103 11.35 12.94 8.77
N ASN A 104 12.11 14.01 8.64
CA ASN A 104 11.87 15.23 9.42
C ASN A 104 10.72 16.02 8.79
N ASP A 105 9.99 16.81 9.57
CA ASP A 105 8.88 17.65 9.08
C ASP A 105 7.76 16.83 8.41
N PHE A 106 7.43 15.67 9.00
CA PHE A 106 6.25 14.89 8.63
C PHE A 106 5.41 14.61 9.88
N ASP A 107 4.12 14.95 9.81
CA ASP A 107 3.14 14.73 10.87
C ASP A 107 2.61 13.29 10.80
N PHE A 108 3.35 12.39 11.45
CA PHE A 108 3.02 10.97 11.53
C PHE A 108 1.71 10.71 12.27
N ASP A 109 1.40 11.49 13.31
CA ASP A 109 0.21 11.29 14.14
C ASP A 109 -1.06 11.62 13.33
N SER A 110 -1.07 12.77 12.63
CA SER A 110 -2.20 13.09 11.74
C SER A 110 -2.30 12.12 10.57
N PHE A 111 -1.16 11.65 10.03
CA PHE A 111 -1.16 10.68 8.94
C PHE A 111 -1.78 9.34 9.39
N GLU A 112 -1.35 8.80 10.53
CA GLU A 112 -1.88 7.56 11.11
C GLU A 112 -3.39 7.67 11.35
N LYS A 113 -3.84 8.76 11.99
CA LYS A 113 -5.26 8.99 12.24
C LYS A 113 -6.09 9.02 10.95
N HIS A 114 -5.59 9.71 9.91
CA HIS A 114 -6.29 9.75 8.63
C HIS A 114 -6.26 8.41 7.91
N TRP A 115 -5.18 7.65 8.06
CA TRP A 115 -5.09 6.28 7.58
C TRP A 115 -6.17 5.40 8.20
N ASP A 116 -6.31 5.43 9.53
CA ASP A 116 -7.33 4.66 10.23
C ASP A 116 -8.75 5.04 9.78
N ILE A 117 -9.05 6.34 9.68
CA ILE A 117 -10.35 6.84 9.18
C ILE A 117 -10.65 6.27 7.78
N PHE A 118 -9.67 6.28 6.88
CA PHE A 118 -9.87 5.76 5.52
C PHE A 118 -10.21 4.26 5.52
N PHE A 119 -9.57 3.46 6.37
CA PHE A 119 -9.83 2.02 6.45
C PHE A 119 -11.13 1.67 7.17
N GLU A 120 -11.56 2.48 8.12
CA GLU A 120 -12.91 2.39 8.71
C GLU A 120 -13.99 2.61 7.64
N GLU A 121 -13.81 3.55 6.71
CA GLU A 121 -14.75 3.82 5.60
C GLU A 121 -14.72 2.77 4.47
N LEU A 122 -13.67 1.93 4.42
CA LEU A 122 -13.47 0.93 3.37
C LEU A 122 -14.08 -0.44 3.70
N ASN A 123 -14.29 -0.72 4.99
CA ASN A 123 -14.91 -1.94 5.53
C ASN A 123 -16.44 -1.84 5.56
#